data_AF-A0A2Z3JLC8-F1
#
_entry.id   AF-A0A2Z3JLC8-F1
#
_cell.length_a   1.000
_cell.length_b   1.000
_cell.length_c   1.000
_cell.angle_alpha   90.00
_cell.angle_beta   90.00
_cell.angle_gamma   90.00
#
_symmetry.space_group_name_H-M   'P 1'
#
loop_
_entity.id
_entity.type
_entity.pdbx_description
1 polymer ?
#
loop_
_entity_poly.entity_id
_entity_poly.type
_entity_poly.pdbx_seq_one_letter_code
_entity_poly.pdbx_strand_id
1 'polypeptide(L)'
;MPAAAIRAFQEGEEHRALTLLRRARDAQPPHSAAWAYLERLVGLVLIHLQREVEGTFALERADPLLDGQGWTRPGLEALQQE
;
A
#
# COMPACT_ATOMS: atom_id res chain seq x y z
N MET A 1 6.82 -3.97 -5.69
CA MET A 1 5.88 -4.57 -4.71
C MET A 1 6.45 -5.89 -4.21
N PRO A 2 6.45 -6.18 -2.90
CA PRO A 2 7.02 -7.43 -2.38
C PRO A 2 6.14 -8.64 -2.73
N ALA A 3 6.70 -9.65 -3.40
CA ALA A 3 5.97 -10.88 -3.74
C ALA A 3 5.37 -11.59 -2.50
N ALA A 4 6.07 -11.51 -1.37
CA ALA A 4 5.58 -12.05 -0.10
C ALA A 4 4.32 -11.32 0.43
N ALA A 5 4.16 -10.03 0.14
CA ALA A 5 2.97 -9.28 0.55
C ALA A 5 1.75 -9.66 -0.28
N ILE A 6 1.93 -9.88 -1.59
CA ILE A 6 0.89 -10.37 -2.50
C ILE A 6 0.41 -11.74 -2.02
N ARG A 7 1.34 -12.68 -1.83
CA ARG A 7 1.04 -14.03 -1.37
C ARG A 7 0.28 -14.03 -0.04
N ALA A 8 0.78 -13.28 0.94
CA ALA A 8 0.11 -13.18 2.25
C ALA A 8 -1.32 -12.63 2.11
N PHE A 9 -1.54 -11.65 1.23
CA PHE A 9 -2.89 -11.12 1.00
C PHE A 9 -3.80 -12.16 0.32
N GLN A 10 -3.31 -12.87 -0.69
CA GLN A 10 -4.04 -13.95 -1.38
C GLN A 10 -4.38 -15.13 -0.46
N GLU A 11 -3.53 -15.42 0.53
CA GLU A 11 -3.74 -16.48 1.52
C GLU A 11 -4.68 -16.06 2.67
N GLY A 12 -5.22 -14.83 2.66
CA GLY A 12 -6.06 -14.31 3.75
C GLY A 12 -5.27 -13.95 5.01
N GLU A 13 -3.96 -13.73 4.88
CA GLU A 13 -3.10 -13.24 5.95
C GLU A 13 -2.91 -11.71 5.85
N GLU A 14 -3.99 -10.93 5.80
CA GLU A 14 -3.93 -9.50 5.46
C GLU A 14 -3.13 -8.68 6.49
N HIS A 15 -3.13 -9.09 7.76
CA HIS A 15 -2.26 -8.50 8.78
C HIS A 15 -0.76 -8.69 8.49
N ARG A 16 -0.39 -9.85 7.94
CA ARG A 16 0.98 -10.13 7.51
C ARG A 16 1.31 -9.36 6.25
N ALA A 17 0.39 -9.30 5.28
CA ALA A 17 0.53 -8.47 4.08
C ALA A 17 0.79 -7.00 4.45
N LEU A 18 -0.01 -6.44 5.37
CA LEU A 18 0.15 -5.09 5.90
C LEU A 18 1.54 -4.87 6.52
N THR A 19 2.02 -5.83 7.31
CA THR A 19 3.35 -5.76 7.94
C THR A 19 4.47 -5.73 6.90
N LEU A 20 4.37 -6.58 5.88
CA LEU A 20 5.34 -6.65 4.79
C LEU A 20 5.35 -5.37 3.93
N LEU A 21 4.17 -4.81 3.64
CA LEU A 21 4.04 -3.55 2.91
C LEU A 21 4.65 -2.39 3.68
N ARG A 22 4.38 -2.27 4.99
CA ARG A 22 4.97 -1.21 5.83
C ARG A 22 6.49 -1.30 5.86
N ARG A 23 7.06 -2.50 6.03
CA ARG A 23 8.52 -2.70 5.98
C ARG A 23 9.12 -2.31 4.63
N ALA A 24 8.46 -2.70 3.54
CA ALA A 24 8.93 -2.36 2.20
C ALA A 24 8.86 -0.85 1.93
N ARG A 25 7.80 -0.19 2.41
CA ARG A 25 7.62 1.27 2.36
C ARG A 25 8.71 1.98 3.14
N ASP A 26 8.99 1.54 4.37
CA ASP A 26 9.99 2.15 5.25
C ASP A 26 11.42 2.03 4.71
N ALA A 27 11.67 1.09 3.80
CA ALA A 27 12.92 0.96 3.06
C ALA A 27 13.03 1.89 1.84
N GLN A 28 11.97 2.61 1.47
CA GLN A 28 11.99 3.57 0.35
C GLN A 28 12.29 4.99 0.85
N PRO A 29 12.95 5.83 0.04
CA PRO A 29 13.05 7.25 0.34
C PRO A 29 11.66 7.89 0.49
N PRO A 30 11.41 8.68 1.55
CA PRO A 30 10.15 9.40 1.71
C PRO A 30 9.83 10.25 0.47
N HIS A 31 8.53 10.35 0.14
CA HIS A 31 8.01 11.08 -1.02
C HIS A 31 8.48 10.58 -2.41
N SER A 32 9.19 9.46 -2.50
CA SER A 32 9.47 8.81 -3.78
C SER A 32 8.23 8.11 -4.36
N ALA A 33 8.23 7.85 -5.67
CA ALA A 33 7.17 7.10 -6.34
C ALA A 33 6.93 5.73 -5.69
N ALA A 34 8.02 5.01 -5.37
CA ALA A 34 7.95 3.70 -4.73
C ALA A 34 7.36 3.79 -3.32
N TRP A 35 7.74 4.81 -2.54
CA TRP A 35 7.16 5.07 -1.23
C TRP A 35 5.67 5.36 -1.32
N ALA A 36 5.25 6.26 -2.21
CA ALA A 36 3.85 6.65 -2.36
C ALA A 36 2.97 5.49 -2.86
N TYR A 37 3.49 4.68 -3.79
CA TYR A 37 2.82 3.47 -4.26
C TYR A 37 2.55 2.48 -3.10
N LEU A 38 3.57 2.22 -2.27
CA LEU A 38 3.45 1.30 -1.14
C LEU A 38 2.59 1.89 -0.01
N GLU A 39 2.70 3.19 0.25
CA GLU A 39 1.88 3.89 1.25
C GLU A 39 0.40 3.83 0.89
N ARG A 40 0.07 4.02 -0.39
CA ARG A 40 -1.29 3.84 -0.88
C ARG A 40 -1.80 2.41 -0.63
N LEU A 41 -1.00 1.40 -0.98
CA LEU A 41 -1.37 0.00 -0.72
C LEU A 41 -1.55 -0.30 0.78
N VAL A 42 -0.70 0.27 1.64
CA VAL A 42 -0.88 0.21 3.11
C VAL A 42 -2.24 0.78 3.50
N GLY A 43 -2.62 1.93 2.94
CA GLY A 43 -3.92 2.56 3.18
C GLY A 43 -5.10 1.68 2.76
N LEU A 44 -5.03 1.09 1.56
CA LEU A 44 -6.08 0.22 1.06
C LEU A 44 -6.24 -1.06 1.89
N VAL A 45 -5.14 -1.69 2.31
CA VAL A 45 -5.20 -2.87 3.20
C VAL A 45 -5.72 -2.50 4.59
N LEU A 46 -5.41 -1.31 5.11
CA LEU A 46 -5.99 -0.82 6.38
C LEU A 46 -7.50 -0.65 6.28
N ILE A 47 -8.00 -0.04 5.20
CA ILE A 47 -9.45 0.08 4.96
C ILE A 47 -10.09 -1.30 4.85
N HIS A 48 -9.47 -2.23 4.12
CA HIS A 48 -9.95 -3.61 4.00
C HIS A 48 -10.06 -4.32 5.36
N LEU A 49 -9.13 -4.02 6.28
CA LEU A 49 -9.13 -4.50 7.67
C LEU A 49 -10.02 -3.68 8.62
N GLN A 50 -10.95 -2.88 8.10
CA GLN A 50 -11.87 -2.02 8.87
C GLN A 50 -11.15 -0.97 9.75
N ARG A 51 -9.98 -0.49 9.31
CA ARG A 51 -9.21 0.58 9.96
C ARG A 51 -9.24 1.85 9.12
N GLU A 52 -10.46 2.32 8.84
CA GLU A 52 -10.74 3.39 7.87
C GLU A 52 -9.94 4.67 8.15
N VAL A 53 -9.89 5.14 9.40
CA VAL A 53 -9.20 6.39 9.76
C VAL A 53 -7.71 6.34 9.40
N GLU A 54 -7.03 5.26 9.78
CA GLU A 54 -5.60 5.09 9.48
C GLU A 54 -5.37 4.90 7.98
N GLY A 55 -6.29 4.20 7.32
CA GLY A 55 -6.29 4.02 5.88
C GLY A 55 -6.38 5.33 5.14
N THR A 56 -7.36 6.18 5.47
CA THR A 56 -7.55 7.51 4.90
C THR A 56 -6.31 8.37 5.08
N PHE A 57 -5.70 8.38 6.27
CA PHE A 57 -4.45 9.14 6.46
C PHE A 57 -3.30 8.66 5.57
N ALA A 58 -3.20 7.36 5.29
CA ALA A 58 -2.20 6.86 4.35
C ALA A 58 -2.51 7.29 2.90
N LEU A 59 -3.78 7.25 2.49
CA LEU A 59 -4.20 7.72 1.17
C LEU A 59 -3.95 9.23 1.00
N GLU A 60 -4.29 10.05 1.99
CA GLU A 60 -4.05 11.49 1.99
C GLU A 60 -2.57 11.87 1.85
N ARG A 61 -1.66 11.03 2.36
CA ARG A 61 -0.22 11.22 2.16
C ARG A 61 0.26 10.77 0.79
N ALA A 62 -0.28 9.67 0.27
CA ALA A 62 0.20 9.04 -0.96
C ALA A 62 -0.39 9.68 -2.23
N ASP A 63 -1.71 9.88 -2.28
CA ASP A 63 -2.44 10.25 -3.49
C ASP A 63 -1.97 11.60 -4.08
N PRO A 64 -1.75 12.68 -3.30
CA PRO A 64 -1.25 13.93 -3.86
C PRO A 64 0.13 13.81 -4.52
N LEU A 65 0.99 12.92 -4.01
CA LEU A 65 2.31 12.67 -4.60
C LEU A 65 2.20 11.90 -5.92
N LEU A 66 1.32 10.90 -5.95
CA LEU A 66 1.08 10.08 -7.14
C LEU A 66 0.45 10.92 -8.24
N ASP A 67 -0.62 11.66 -7.91
CA ASP A 67 -1.36 12.48 -8.86
C ASP A 67 -0.54 13.68 -9.35
N GLY A 68 0.14 14.38 -8.44
CA GLY A 68 0.94 15.57 -8.77
C GLY A 68 2.13 15.29 -9.69
N GLN A 69 2.60 14.04 -9.75
CA GLN A 69 3.74 13.62 -10.58
C GLN A 69 3.34 12.68 -11.73
N GLY A 70 2.04 12.40 -11.89
CA GLY A 70 1.53 11.47 -12.91
C GLY A 70 1.98 10.02 -12.74
N TRP A 71 2.29 9.60 -11.51
CA TRP A 71 2.70 8.24 -11.20
C TRP A 71 1.49 7.29 -11.10
N THR A 72 1.76 6.00 -11.27
CA THR A 72 0.71 4.97 -11.20
C THR A 72 0.08 4.91 -9.81
N ARG A 73 -1.25 4.96 -9.77
CA ARG A 73 -2.04 4.86 -8.55
C ARG A 73 -2.54 3.43 -8.36
N PRO A 74 -1.90 2.59 -7.51
CA PRO A 74 -2.35 1.22 -7.33
C PRO A 74 -3.72 1.15 -6.66
N GLY A 75 -4.57 0.24 -7.11
CA GLY A 75 -5.71 -0.23 -6.34
C GLY A 75 -5.40 -1.53 -5.58
N LEU A 76 -6.40 -2.05 -4.88
CA LEU A 76 -6.27 -3.28 -4.09
C LEU A 76 -6.02 -4.50 -5.00
N GLU A 77 -6.48 -4.42 -6.26
CA GLU A 77 -6.25 -5.42 -7.31
C GLU A 77 -4.76 -5.73 -7.53
N ALA A 78 -3.85 -4.78 -7.23
CA ALA A 78 -2.43 -5.03 -7.31
C ALA A 78 -1.95 -6.14 -6.34
N LEU A 79 -2.69 -6.41 -5.27
CA LEU A 79 -2.42 -7.52 -4.33
C LEU A 79 -3.19 -8.81 -4.67
N GLN A 80 -4.06 -8.76 -5.68
CA GLN A 80 -4.93 -9.88 -6.07
C GLN A 80 -4.49 -10.57 -7.35
N GLN A 81 -3.65 -9.94 -8.18
CA GLN A 81 -3.21 -10.51 -9.45
C GLN A 81 -2.19 -11.65 -9.25
N GLU A 82 -2.37 -12.74 -10.02
CA GLU A 82 -1.47 -13.91 -10.12
C GLU A 82 -0.20 -13.62 -10.94
#